data_AF-A0A9L0ID16-F1
#
_entry.id   AF-A0A9L0ID16-F1
#
_cell.length_a   1.000
_cell.length_b   1.000
_cell.length_c   1.000
_cell.angle_alpha   90.00
_cell.angle_beta   90.00
_cell.angle_gamma   90.00
#
_symmetry.space_group_name_H-M   'P 1'
#
loop_
_entity.id
_entity.type
_entity.pdbx_description
1 polymer ?
#
loop_
_entity_poly.entity_id
_entity_poly.type
_entity_poly.pdbx_seq_one_letter_code
_entity_poly.pdbx_strand_id
1 'polypeptide(L)'
;MAVAAAIACRLLRLHAAGAGGHWRRLRGAGLPRGFLQPASAGEDAAQWRRVAHFTFQPDPEPLEYGQTQKMNLFQAVTSALDNSLAKDPTAVIFGEDVAFGGVFRCTVGLRDKYGKDRVFNTPLCEQGIVGFGIGIAVTGATAIAEIQFADYIFPAFDQIVNEAAKYRYRSGDLFNCGSLTIRAPWGCVGHGAVYHSQSPEAFFAHCPGIKIKVMT
;
A
#
# COMPACT_ATOMS: atom_id res chain seq x y z
N MET A 1 -10.58 -25.80 -20.66
CA MET A 1 -11.75 -25.13 -21.28
C MET A 1 -11.43 -23.66 -21.41
N ALA A 2 -11.19 -23.19 -22.63
CA ALA A 2 -10.80 -21.82 -22.92
C ALA A 2 -12.05 -20.99 -23.24
N VAL A 3 -12.21 -19.83 -22.59
CA VAL A 3 -13.21 -18.83 -22.96
C VAL A 3 -12.45 -17.64 -23.55
N ALA A 4 -12.58 -17.46 -24.86
CA ALA A 4 -12.04 -16.34 -25.61
C ALA A 4 -13.00 -15.15 -25.52
N ALA A 5 -12.54 -14.02 -24.98
CA ALA A 5 -13.26 -12.75 -25.04
C ALA A 5 -12.73 -11.94 -26.23
N ALA A 6 -13.58 -11.75 -27.24
CA ALA A 6 -13.30 -10.92 -28.40
C ALA A 6 -13.39 -9.43 -28.02
N ILE A 7 -12.28 -8.70 -28.16
CA ILE A 7 -12.24 -7.24 -28.04
C ILE A 7 -12.33 -6.65 -29.45
N ALA A 8 -13.41 -5.94 -29.72
CA ALA A 8 -13.62 -5.22 -30.97
C ALA A 8 -12.65 -4.03 -31.09
N CYS A 9 -11.72 -4.14 -32.03
CA CYS A 9 -10.75 -3.11 -32.38
C CYS A 9 -11.46 -2.00 -33.18
N ARG A 10 -11.69 -0.83 -32.57
CA ARG A 10 -12.24 0.34 -33.26
C ARG A 10 -11.09 1.14 -33.86
N LEU A 11 -10.88 0.97 -35.16
CA LEU A 11 -9.92 1.72 -35.99
C LEU A 11 -10.20 3.23 -35.93
N LEU A 12 -9.33 3.97 -35.25
CA LEU A 12 -9.20 5.42 -35.40
C LEU A 12 -8.50 5.71 -36.73
N ARG A 13 -9.24 6.25 -37.71
CA ARG A 13 -8.68 6.81 -38.95
C ARG A 13 -7.97 8.13 -38.62
N LEU A 14 -6.64 8.12 -38.56
CA LEU A 14 -5.82 9.32 -38.60
C LEU A 14 -5.77 9.84 -40.05
N HIS A 15 -6.29 11.04 -40.30
CA HIS A 15 -6.03 11.78 -41.53
C HIS A 15 -4.73 12.57 -41.35
N ALA A 16 -3.72 12.27 -42.17
CA ALA A 16 -2.51 13.07 -42.27
C ALA A 16 -2.81 14.34 -43.06
N ALA A 17 -2.62 15.51 -42.44
CA ALA A 17 -2.64 16.79 -43.13
C ALA A 17 -1.28 17.01 -43.80
N GLY A 18 -1.30 17.15 -45.14
CA GLY A 18 -0.12 17.32 -45.97
C GLY A 18 0.65 18.60 -45.70
N ALA A 19 1.96 18.52 -45.87
CA ALA A 19 2.89 19.63 -45.85
C ALA A 19 2.70 20.51 -47.10
N GLY A 20 2.55 21.83 -46.90
CA GLY A 20 2.65 22.80 -47.99
C GLY A 20 2.13 24.21 -47.66
N GLY A 21 3.04 25.18 -47.59
CA GLY A 21 2.84 26.50 -48.20
C GLY A 21 2.17 27.63 -47.41
N HIS A 22 2.98 28.67 -47.16
CA HIS A 22 2.63 30.09 -47.00
C HIS A 22 2.05 30.62 -45.67
N TRP A 23 2.92 31.32 -44.93
CA TRP A 23 2.56 32.26 -43.87
C TRP A 23 1.98 33.56 -44.47
N ARG A 24 0.66 33.76 -44.36
CA ARG A 24 0.02 35.07 -44.55
C ARG A 24 -0.26 35.71 -43.18
N ARG A 25 0.38 36.84 -42.89
CA ARG A 25 -0.05 37.74 -41.80
C ARG A 25 -1.40 38.35 -42.18
N LEU A 26 -2.46 37.96 -41.50
CA LEU A 26 -3.73 38.68 -41.56
C LEU A 26 -3.68 39.87 -40.59
N ARG A 27 -3.71 41.08 -41.16
CA ARG A 27 -3.95 42.33 -40.42
C ARG A 27 -5.42 42.39 -40.03
N GLY A 28 -5.69 42.99 -38.87
CA GLY A 28 -6.96 42.95 -38.18
C GLY A 28 -8.15 43.50 -38.95
N ALA A 29 -9.27 42.80 -38.78
CA ALA A 29 -10.61 43.36 -38.80
C ALA A 29 -11.24 43.02 -37.44
N GLY A 30 -11.69 44.04 -36.70
CA GLY A 30 -12.17 43.90 -35.34
C GLY A 30 -13.37 42.96 -35.24
N LEU A 31 -13.31 42.02 -34.29
CA LEU A 31 -14.44 41.18 -33.91
C LEU A 31 -15.50 42.05 -33.21
N PRO A 32 -16.81 41.91 -33.54
CA PRO A 32 -17.87 42.64 -32.85
C PRO A 32 -17.92 42.25 -31.36
N ARG A 33 -18.11 43.27 -30.50
CA ARG A 33 -18.10 43.23 -29.01
C ARG A 33 -19.30 42.47 -28.38
N GLY A 34 -19.66 41.31 -28.90
CA GLY A 34 -20.83 40.55 -28.43
C GLY A 34 -20.62 39.05 -28.18
N PHE A 35 -19.44 38.49 -28.45
CA PHE A 35 -19.25 37.03 -28.42
C PHE A 35 -18.71 36.46 -27.10
N LEU A 36 -18.50 37.29 -26.08
CA LEU A 36 -18.04 36.84 -24.76
C LEU A 36 -18.81 37.57 -23.67
N GLN A 37 -20.10 37.28 -23.56
CA GLN A 37 -20.82 37.45 -22.31
C GLN A 37 -20.81 36.09 -21.62
N PRO A 38 -20.23 35.96 -20.41
CA PRO A 38 -20.42 34.74 -19.64
C PRO A 38 -21.92 34.62 -19.41
N ALA A 39 -22.49 33.46 -19.75
CA ALA A 39 -23.84 33.12 -19.36
C ALA A 39 -23.95 33.41 -17.85
N SER A 40 -24.96 34.17 -17.46
CA SER A 40 -25.29 34.43 -16.07
C SER A 40 -25.31 33.10 -15.34
N ALA A 41 -24.31 32.87 -14.49
CA ALA A 41 -24.26 31.74 -13.61
C ALA A 41 -25.47 31.86 -12.69
N GLY A 42 -26.48 31.02 -12.96
CA GLY A 42 -27.55 30.78 -12.00
C GLY A 42 -26.94 30.37 -10.67
N GLU A 43 -27.56 30.87 -9.62
CA GLU A 43 -27.15 30.76 -8.23
C GLU A 43 -26.80 29.31 -7.82
N ASP A 44 -25.73 29.21 -7.03
CA ASP A 44 -25.41 28.13 -6.09
C ASP A 44 -25.21 26.69 -6.60
N ALA A 45 -24.27 26.52 -7.53
CA ALA A 45 -23.41 25.34 -7.50
C ALA A 45 -22.11 25.68 -6.78
N ALA A 46 -22.17 25.84 -5.45
CA ALA A 46 -20.99 25.70 -4.61
C ALA A 46 -20.39 24.32 -4.92
N GLN A 47 -19.40 24.29 -5.80
CA GLN A 47 -18.71 23.10 -6.25
C GLN A 47 -18.07 22.49 -5.01
N TRP A 48 -18.77 21.56 -4.37
CA TRP A 48 -18.32 20.84 -3.20
C TRP A 48 -17.04 20.12 -3.60
N ARG A 49 -15.89 20.71 -3.28
CA ARG A 49 -14.61 20.00 -3.34
C ARG A 49 -14.77 18.81 -2.41
N ARG A 50 -14.99 17.62 -2.97
CA ARG A 50 -14.97 16.39 -2.18
C ARG A 50 -13.57 16.28 -1.58
N VAL A 51 -13.48 16.46 -0.26
CA VAL A 51 -12.21 16.45 0.49
C VAL A 51 -11.57 15.06 0.48
N ALA A 52 -12.36 14.01 0.24
CA ALA A 52 -11.91 12.62 0.09
C ALA A 52 -12.31 12.05 -1.28
N HIS A 53 -11.44 11.19 -1.85
CA HIS A 53 -11.68 10.53 -3.14
C HIS A 53 -12.52 9.25 -3.01
N PHE A 54 -12.78 8.77 -1.78
CA PHE A 54 -13.63 7.63 -1.47
C PHE A 54 -14.47 7.90 -0.22
N THR A 55 -15.57 7.15 -0.07
CA THR A 55 -16.39 7.14 1.13
C THR A 55 -16.47 5.71 1.65
N PHE A 56 -15.89 5.44 2.82
CA PHE A 56 -16.02 4.13 3.48
C PHE A 56 -17.45 3.96 4.00
N GLN A 57 -18.07 2.82 3.72
CA GLN A 57 -19.34 2.40 4.31
C GLN A 57 -19.06 1.13 5.11
N PRO A 58 -19.36 1.10 6.42
CA PRO A 58 -19.16 -0.09 7.22
C PRO A 58 -20.16 -1.17 6.80
N ASP A 59 -19.69 -2.41 6.77
CA ASP A 59 -20.59 -3.56 6.71
C ASP A 59 -21.44 -3.64 7.99
N PRO A 60 -22.61 -4.31 7.95
CA PRO A 60 -23.40 -4.61 9.14
C PRO A 60 -22.56 -5.35 10.19
N GLU A 61 -22.82 -5.11 11.47
CA GLU A 61 -22.08 -5.79 12.54
C GLU A 61 -22.22 -7.32 12.43
N PRO A 62 -21.12 -8.05 12.25
CA PRO A 62 -21.19 -9.50 12.10
C PRO A 62 -21.55 -10.14 13.45
N LEU A 63 -22.55 -11.03 13.44
CA LEU A 63 -23.01 -11.75 14.63
C LEU A 63 -22.17 -13.02 14.93
N GLU A 64 -21.28 -13.40 14.01
CA GLU A 64 -20.62 -14.72 14.01
C GLU A 64 -19.33 -14.79 14.82
N TYR A 65 -18.71 -13.64 15.16
CA TYR A 65 -17.36 -13.59 15.76
C TYR A 65 -17.35 -13.16 17.24
N GLY A 66 -18.50 -13.19 17.91
CA GLY A 66 -18.63 -12.83 19.32
C GLY A 66 -18.71 -11.33 19.56
N GLN A 67 -18.17 -10.85 20.68
CA GLN A 67 -18.22 -9.44 21.06
C GLN A 67 -17.42 -8.57 20.08
N THR A 68 -18.05 -7.52 19.56
CA THR A 68 -17.44 -6.56 18.63
C THR A 68 -17.17 -5.22 19.32
N GLN A 69 -16.23 -4.46 18.76
CA GLN A 69 -15.98 -3.08 19.13
C GLN A 69 -15.67 -2.27 17.87
N LYS A 70 -16.19 -1.05 17.79
CA LYS A 70 -15.88 -0.15 16.69
C LYS A 70 -14.41 0.25 16.73
N MET A 71 -13.67 -0.13 15.69
CA MET A 71 -12.26 0.18 15.52
C MET A 71 -12.05 0.79 14.13
N ASN A 72 -11.18 1.80 14.04
CA ASN A 72 -10.60 2.16 12.74
C ASN A 72 -9.52 1.14 12.34
N LEU A 73 -8.97 1.28 11.13
CA LEU A 73 -8.06 0.28 10.58
C LEU A 73 -6.77 0.10 11.42
N PHE A 74 -6.15 1.18 11.90
CA PHE A 74 -4.93 1.03 12.71
C PHE A 74 -5.22 0.37 14.05
N GLN A 75 -6.38 0.65 14.67
CA GLN A 75 -6.81 -0.02 15.91
C GLN A 75 -7.07 -1.51 15.67
N ALA A 76 -7.67 -1.87 14.53
CA ALA A 76 -7.86 -3.26 14.14
C ALA A 76 -6.50 -3.98 13.94
N VAL A 77 -5.49 -3.30 13.36
CA VAL A 77 -4.12 -3.81 13.30
C VAL A 77 -3.54 -4.01 14.70
N THR A 78 -3.65 -3.03 15.60
CA THR A 78 -3.18 -3.17 16.98
C THR A 78 -3.85 -4.35 17.67
N SER A 79 -5.17 -4.53 17.51
CA SER A 79 -5.93 -5.66 18.05
C SER A 79 -5.45 -7.01 17.50
N ALA A 80 -5.19 -7.09 16.20
CA ALA A 80 -4.66 -8.31 15.58
C ALA A 80 -3.24 -8.66 16.07
N LEU A 81 -2.38 -7.64 16.24
CA LEU A 81 -1.04 -7.80 16.79
C LEU A 81 -1.11 -8.22 18.27
N ASP A 82 -1.95 -7.58 19.06
CA ASP A 82 -2.19 -7.92 20.47
C ASP A 82 -2.63 -9.39 20.61
N ASN A 83 -3.66 -9.80 19.86
CA ASN A 83 -4.12 -11.19 19.81
C ASN A 83 -3.01 -12.17 19.40
N SER A 84 -2.12 -11.76 18.50
CA SER A 84 -0.99 -12.60 18.06
C SER A 84 0.06 -12.77 19.15
N LEU A 85 0.44 -11.68 19.84
CA LEU A 85 1.42 -11.75 20.92
C LEU A 85 0.88 -12.47 22.16
N ALA A 86 -0.42 -12.38 22.43
CA ALA A 86 -1.08 -13.11 23.50
C ALA A 86 -1.06 -14.63 23.29
N LYS A 87 -1.38 -15.08 22.07
CA LYS A 87 -1.54 -16.52 21.77
C LYS A 87 -0.23 -17.23 21.41
N ASP A 88 0.73 -16.50 20.88
CA ASP A 88 2.02 -17.04 20.45
C ASP A 88 3.14 -16.41 21.29
N PRO A 89 3.75 -17.15 22.23
CA PRO A 89 4.82 -16.62 23.09
C PRO A 89 6.11 -16.31 22.32
N THR A 90 6.27 -16.84 21.10
CA THR A 90 7.47 -16.61 20.27
C THR A 90 7.37 -15.36 19.42
N ALA A 91 6.16 -14.79 19.25
CA ALA A 91 5.95 -13.68 18.35
C ALA A 91 6.68 -12.41 18.79
N VAL A 92 7.38 -11.77 17.87
CA VAL A 92 8.03 -10.48 18.09
C VAL A 92 7.66 -9.48 16.99
N ILE A 93 7.53 -8.22 17.37
CA ILE A 93 7.30 -7.09 16.47
C ILE A 93 8.53 -6.19 16.49
N PHE A 94 9.03 -5.86 15.31
CA PHE A 94 10.21 -5.01 15.19
C PHE A 94 10.17 -4.20 13.90
N GLY A 95 10.86 -3.08 13.91
CA GLY A 95 10.96 -2.14 12.81
C GLY A 95 11.35 -0.76 13.31
N GLU A 96 11.33 0.23 12.44
CA GLU A 96 11.62 1.61 12.80
C GLU A 96 10.48 2.21 13.63
N ASP A 97 10.84 2.73 14.80
CA ASP A 97 9.96 3.44 15.73
C ASP A 97 8.69 2.69 16.22
N VAL A 98 8.66 1.36 16.11
CA VAL A 98 7.51 0.57 16.59
C VAL A 98 7.36 0.58 18.12
N ALA A 99 8.44 0.83 18.88
CA ALA A 99 8.46 0.73 20.34
C ALA A 99 7.60 1.78 21.05
N PHE A 100 7.54 3.02 20.51
CA PHE A 100 6.70 4.08 21.09
C PHE A 100 5.24 3.99 20.59
N GLY A 101 4.99 3.14 19.58
CA GLY A 101 3.67 2.92 19.00
C GLY A 101 3.60 3.01 17.47
N GLY A 102 4.72 3.33 16.82
CA GLY A 102 4.80 3.52 15.37
C GLY A 102 4.23 4.87 14.92
N VAL A 103 4.69 5.37 13.78
CA VAL A 103 4.26 6.67 13.22
C VAL A 103 2.76 6.69 12.85
N PHE A 104 2.17 5.52 12.61
CA PHE A 104 0.73 5.31 12.38
C PHE A 104 -0.03 4.74 13.58
N ARG A 105 0.57 4.73 14.77
CA ARG A 105 -0.02 4.25 16.02
C ARG A 105 -0.43 2.76 16.05
N CYS A 106 0.02 1.97 15.08
CA CYS A 106 -0.37 0.57 14.95
C CYS A 106 0.15 -0.34 16.08
N THR A 107 1.17 0.08 16.84
CA THR A 107 1.81 -0.73 17.89
C THR A 107 1.73 -0.08 19.29
N VAL A 108 0.89 0.95 19.46
CA VAL A 108 0.72 1.66 20.74
C VAL A 108 0.37 0.70 21.87
N GLY A 109 1.06 0.82 23.01
CA GLY A 109 0.80 0.03 24.23
C GLY A 109 1.28 -1.42 24.18
N LEU A 110 1.64 -1.96 23.00
CA LEU A 110 2.06 -3.36 22.88
C LEU A 110 3.38 -3.62 23.61
N ARG A 111 4.33 -2.68 23.56
CA ARG A 111 5.60 -2.80 24.28
C ARG A 111 5.41 -2.82 25.79
N ASP A 112 4.53 -1.98 26.32
CA ASP A 112 4.26 -1.93 27.76
C ASP A 112 3.58 -3.22 28.23
N LYS A 113 2.71 -3.80 27.39
CA LYS A 113 1.99 -5.05 27.68
C LYS A 113 2.87 -6.31 27.55
N TYR A 114 3.71 -6.38 26.52
CA TYR A 114 4.45 -7.60 26.14
C TYR A 114 5.95 -7.56 26.41
N GLY A 115 6.47 -6.40 26.83
CA GLY A 115 7.86 -6.20 27.16
C GLY A 115 8.72 -5.75 25.97
N LYS A 116 9.83 -5.09 26.32
CA LYS A 116 10.80 -4.54 25.36
C LYS A 116 11.47 -5.59 24.47
N ASP A 117 11.52 -6.85 24.89
CA ASP A 117 12.16 -7.92 24.13
C ASP A 117 11.24 -8.48 23.04
N ARG A 118 9.94 -8.16 23.09
CA ARG A 118 8.94 -8.59 22.09
C ARG A 118 8.48 -7.47 21.16
N VAL A 119 8.62 -6.21 21.58
CA VAL A 119 8.29 -5.04 20.75
C VAL A 119 9.43 -4.02 20.84
N PHE A 120 10.26 -3.95 19.80
CA PHE A 120 11.50 -3.17 19.82
C PHE A 120 11.83 -2.47 18.50
N ASN A 121 12.54 -1.35 18.62
CA ASN A 121 13.05 -0.62 17.46
C ASN A 121 14.26 -1.34 16.87
N THR A 122 14.37 -1.31 15.56
CA THR A 122 15.59 -1.63 14.81
C THR A 122 16.37 -0.36 14.49
N PRO A 123 17.66 -0.46 14.10
CA PRO A 123 18.30 0.60 13.32
C PRO A 123 17.51 0.90 12.03
N LEU A 124 17.71 2.10 11.48
CA LEU A 124 17.06 2.58 10.25
C LEU A 124 17.71 1.91 9.02
N CYS A 125 17.20 0.74 8.65
CA CYS A 125 17.78 -0.13 7.63
C CYS A 125 16.81 -1.25 7.22
N GLU A 126 16.08 -1.08 6.13
CA GLU A 126 14.99 -1.99 5.72
C GLU A 126 15.50 -3.37 5.28
N GLN A 127 16.64 -3.41 4.59
CA GLN A 127 17.30 -4.68 4.26
C GLN A 127 17.71 -5.45 5.53
N GLY A 128 18.12 -4.73 6.58
CA GLY A 128 18.45 -5.30 7.88
C GLY A 128 17.21 -5.82 8.59
N ILE A 129 16.11 -5.05 8.59
CA ILE A 129 14.82 -5.43 9.17
C ILE A 129 14.34 -6.76 8.58
N VAL A 130 14.28 -6.87 7.24
CA VAL A 130 13.76 -8.10 6.61
C VAL A 130 14.73 -9.27 6.79
N GLY A 131 16.03 -9.08 6.59
CA GLY A 131 17.02 -10.15 6.79
C GLY A 131 17.04 -10.68 8.23
N PHE A 132 16.94 -9.78 9.20
CA PHE A 132 16.81 -10.13 10.62
C PHE A 132 15.53 -10.92 10.89
N GLY A 133 14.40 -10.49 10.31
CA GLY A 133 13.13 -11.20 10.42
C GLY A 133 13.15 -12.61 9.81
N ILE A 134 13.82 -12.78 8.66
CA ILE A 134 14.05 -14.11 8.06
C ILE A 134 14.81 -15.00 9.05
N GLY A 135 15.89 -14.48 9.66
CA GLY A 135 16.68 -15.20 10.65
C GLY A 135 15.84 -15.66 11.85
N ILE A 136 15.01 -14.78 12.42
CA ILE A 136 14.08 -15.13 13.49
C ILE A 136 13.15 -16.27 13.04
N ALA A 137 12.51 -16.10 11.88
CA ALA A 137 11.55 -17.06 11.36
C ALA A 137 12.15 -18.44 11.09
N VAL A 138 13.42 -18.51 10.68
CA VAL A 138 14.16 -19.77 10.46
C VAL A 138 14.36 -20.55 11.75
N THR A 139 14.42 -19.89 12.91
CA THR A 139 14.49 -20.57 14.22
C THR A 139 13.13 -21.13 14.67
N GLY A 140 12.05 -20.79 13.97
CA GLY A 140 10.68 -21.22 14.27
C GLY A 140 9.84 -20.21 15.07
N ALA A 141 10.42 -19.07 15.47
CA ALA A 141 9.68 -17.99 16.10
C ALA A 141 8.87 -17.16 15.10
N THR A 142 7.77 -16.55 15.53
CA THR A 142 6.97 -15.64 14.69
C THR A 142 7.61 -14.26 14.60
N ALA A 143 7.92 -13.82 13.38
CA ALA A 143 8.56 -12.53 13.12
C ALA A 143 7.59 -11.59 12.39
N ILE A 144 7.23 -10.48 13.03
CA ILE A 144 6.33 -9.47 12.47
C ILE A 144 7.11 -8.17 12.25
N ALA A 145 7.65 -8.01 11.04
CA ALA A 145 8.46 -6.87 10.64
C ALA A 145 7.57 -5.70 10.16
N GLU A 146 7.87 -4.47 10.59
CA GLU A 146 7.29 -3.24 10.04
C GLU A 146 8.30 -2.54 9.12
N ILE A 147 7.87 -2.25 7.89
CA ILE A 147 8.52 -1.27 7.01
C ILE A 147 7.66 -0.01 7.04
N GLN A 148 8.28 1.15 7.31
CA GLN A 148 7.55 2.36 7.71
C GLN A 148 6.61 2.91 6.63
N PHE A 149 6.97 2.75 5.34
CA PHE A 149 6.09 2.96 4.18
C PHE A 149 6.41 1.92 3.10
N ALA A 150 5.42 1.48 2.34
CA ALA A 150 5.65 0.56 1.21
C ALA A 150 6.62 1.14 0.17
N ASP A 151 6.70 2.47 0.05
CA ASP A 151 7.68 3.19 -0.77
C ASP A 151 9.14 2.87 -0.37
N TYR A 152 9.39 2.53 0.89
CA TYR A 152 10.71 2.24 1.46
C TYR A 152 11.02 0.74 1.52
N ILE A 153 10.21 -0.12 0.91
CA ILE A 153 10.44 -1.57 0.92
C ILE A 153 11.56 -2.01 -0.03
N PHE A 154 11.93 -1.17 -1.00
CA PHE A 154 12.84 -1.54 -2.09
C PHE A 154 14.28 -1.85 -1.66
N PRO A 155 14.90 -1.20 -0.65
CA PRO A 155 16.17 -1.65 -0.10
C PRO A 155 16.12 -3.11 0.38
N ALA A 156 14.97 -3.58 0.87
CA ALA A 156 14.78 -4.97 1.29
C ALA A 156 14.37 -5.93 0.16
N PHE A 157 14.26 -5.47 -1.09
CA PHE A 157 13.73 -6.26 -2.20
C PHE A 157 14.53 -7.54 -2.43
N ASP A 158 15.87 -7.49 -2.31
CA ASP A 158 16.73 -8.66 -2.45
C ASP A 158 16.46 -9.72 -1.35
N GLN A 159 16.35 -9.30 -0.09
CA GLN A 159 16.00 -10.20 1.02
C GLN A 159 14.60 -10.80 0.84
N ILE A 160 13.63 -10.05 0.31
CA ILE A 160 12.29 -10.57 0.04
C ILE A 160 12.32 -11.58 -1.11
N VAL A 161 12.92 -11.20 -2.25
CA VAL A 161 12.82 -11.94 -3.50
C VAL A 161 13.77 -13.12 -3.58
N ASN A 162 15.04 -12.93 -3.20
CA ASN A 162 16.05 -13.97 -3.32
C ASN A 162 16.16 -14.85 -2.08
N GLU A 163 15.94 -14.29 -0.89
CA GLU A 163 16.03 -15.04 0.36
C GLU A 163 14.66 -15.57 0.80
N ALA A 164 13.75 -14.72 1.26
CA ALA A 164 12.48 -15.13 1.88
C ALA A 164 11.63 -16.00 0.94
N ALA A 165 11.40 -15.55 -0.30
CA ALA A 165 10.55 -16.27 -1.25
C ALA A 165 11.07 -17.67 -1.58
N LYS A 166 12.40 -17.83 -1.63
CA LYS A 166 13.04 -19.07 -2.09
C LYS A 166 13.50 -19.95 -0.94
N TYR A 167 13.41 -19.50 0.31
CA TYR A 167 14.03 -20.14 1.48
C TYR A 167 13.62 -21.60 1.65
N ARG A 168 12.31 -21.89 1.53
CA ARG A 168 11.76 -23.24 1.62
C ARG A 168 12.14 -24.11 0.43
N TYR A 169 12.07 -23.54 -0.78
CA TYR A 169 12.33 -24.26 -2.01
C TYR A 169 13.80 -24.67 -2.13
N ARG A 170 14.73 -23.73 -1.89
CA ARG A 170 16.18 -23.96 -2.04
C ARG A 170 16.74 -24.95 -1.01
N SER A 171 16.05 -25.14 0.11
CA SER A 171 16.46 -26.04 1.19
C SER A 171 15.85 -27.44 1.08
N GLY A 172 14.96 -27.70 0.12
CA GLY A 172 14.18 -28.94 0.10
C GLY A 172 13.30 -29.11 1.34
N ASP A 173 12.76 -27.99 1.85
CA ASP A 173 11.97 -27.91 3.09
C ASP A 173 12.74 -28.18 4.40
N LEU A 174 14.07 -28.33 4.37
CA LEU A 174 14.89 -28.46 5.59
C LEU A 174 14.88 -27.19 6.45
N PHE A 175 14.74 -26.02 5.81
CA PHE A 175 14.62 -24.71 6.47
C PHE A 175 13.56 -23.87 5.78
N ASN A 176 12.83 -23.06 6.54
CA ASN A 176 11.85 -22.12 5.98
C ASN A 176 11.68 -20.89 6.87
N CYS A 177 11.17 -19.80 6.31
CA CYS A 177 10.82 -18.57 7.03
C CYS A 177 9.30 -18.32 6.99
N GLY A 178 8.49 -19.38 7.11
CA GLY A 178 7.03 -19.29 6.94
C GLY A 178 6.31 -18.50 8.03
N SER A 179 6.96 -18.27 9.17
CA SER A 179 6.46 -17.48 10.30
C SER A 179 6.83 -15.98 10.20
N LEU A 180 7.42 -15.55 9.07
CA LEU A 180 7.67 -14.13 8.78
C LEU A 180 6.43 -13.47 8.17
N THR A 181 6.05 -12.32 8.70
CA THR A 181 5.12 -11.37 8.09
C THR A 181 5.77 -9.99 8.01
N ILE A 182 5.76 -9.39 6.83
CA ILE A 182 6.19 -8.00 6.61
C ILE A 182 4.94 -7.17 6.40
N ARG A 183 4.77 -6.11 7.19
CA ARG A 183 3.66 -5.16 7.07
C ARG A 183 4.18 -3.77 6.78
N ALA A 184 3.47 -3.05 5.90
CA ALA A 184 3.81 -1.69 5.51
C ALA A 184 2.53 -0.89 5.18
N PRO A 185 2.47 0.41 5.54
CA PRO A 185 1.47 1.34 5.02
C PRO A 185 1.54 1.43 3.49
N TRP A 186 0.39 1.46 2.82
CA TRP A 186 0.29 1.27 1.37
C TRP A 186 -0.73 2.22 0.74
N GLY A 187 -0.47 2.64 -0.50
CA GLY A 187 -1.43 3.35 -1.34
C GLY A 187 -1.47 4.86 -1.13
N CYS A 188 -2.30 5.53 -1.92
CA CYS A 188 -2.36 7.00 -1.96
C CYS A 188 -2.98 7.60 -0.69
N VAL A 189 -2.44 8.74 -0.25
CA VAL A 189 -2.92 9.49 0.94
C VAL A 189 -3.35 10.93 0.60
N GLY A 190 -3.50 11.24 -0.69
CA GLY A 190 -3.90 12.57 -1.19
C GLY A 190 -2.75 13.56 -1.35
N HIS A 191 -1.76 13.57 -0.45
CA HIS A 191 -0.64 14.52 -0.47
C HIS A 191 0.74 13.86 -0.22
N GLY A 192 0.86 12.55 -0.41
CA GLY A 192 2.10 11.81 -0.12
C GLY A 192 3.19 11.89 -1.20
N ALA A 193 2.85 12.47 -2.36
CA ALA A 193 3.77 12.65 -3.50
C ALA A 193 4.47 11.33 -3.90
N VAL A 194 5.78 11.38 -4.15
CA VAL A 194 6.55 10.28 -4.76
C VAL A 194 6.95 9.16 -3.78
N TYR A 195 7.01 9.44 -2.48
CA TYR A 195 7.59 8.52 -1.48
C TYR A 195 6.68 8.21 -0.29
N HIS A 196 5.40 8.56 -0.38
CA HIS A 196 4.39 8.19 0.63
C HIS A 196 3.04 7.86 -0.04
N SER A 197 3.05 7.25 -1.22
CA SER A 197 1.82 6.99 -1.98
C SER A 197 1.90 5.80 -2.94
N GLN A 198 3.01 5.06 -2.94
CA GLN A 198 3.19 3.96 -3.88
C GLN A 198 2.35 2.73 -3.51
N SER A 199 2.08 1.95 -4.54
CA SER A 199 1.40 0.65 -4.50
C SER A 199 2.30 -0.38 -5.20
N PRO A 200 3.30 -0.98 -4.50
CA PRO A 200 4.36 -1.77 -5.13
C PRO A 200 4.00 -3.25 -5.35
N GLU A 201 2.76 -3.67 -5.14
CA GLU A 201 2.35 -5.08 -5.18
C GLU A 201 2.72 -5.79 -6.49
N ALA A 202 2.72 -5.08 -7.62
CA ALA A 202 3.08 -5.64 -8.91
C ALA A 202 4.57 -6.07 -8.99
N PHE A 203 5.47 -5.36 -8.30
CA PHE A 203 6.88 -5.76 -8.23
C PHE A 203 7.07 -7.10 -7.52
N PHE A 204 6.22 -7.37 -6.53
CA PHE A 204 6.24 -8.61 -5.76
C PHE A 204 5.42 -9.73 -6.42
N ALA A 205 4.40 -9.39 -7.22
CA ALA A 205 3.50 -10.36 -7.85
C ALA A 205 4.23 -11.34 -8.80
N HIS A 206 5.39 -10.95 -9.33
CA HIS A 206 6.23 -11.79 -10.18
C HIS A 206 7.28 -12.63 -9.39
N CYS A 207 7.16 -12.71 -8.06
CA CYS A 207 8.07 -13.48 -7.22
C CYS A 207 7.36 -14.70 -6.61
N PRO A 208 7.52 -15.92 -7.18
CA PRO A 208 6.98 -17.13 -6.58
C PRO A 208 7.58 -17.39 -5.18
N GLY A 209 6.73 -17.75 -4.22
CA GLY A 209 7.13 -18.14 -2.86
C GLY A 209 6.72 -17.16 -1.76
N ILE A 210 6.24 -15.96 -2.11
CA ILE A 210 5.63 -15.01 -1.18
C ILE A 210 4.11 -14.90 -1.40
N LYS A 211 3.41 -14.45 -0.35
CA LYS A 211 1.99 -14.10 -0.41
C LYS A 211 1.84 -12.60 -0.19
N ILE A 212 1.05 -11.96 -1.04
CA ILE A 212 0.75 -10.53 -0.96
C ILE A 212 -0.71 -10.40 -0.56
N LYS A 213 -0.99 -9.60 0.47
CA LYS A 213 -2.35 -9.30 0.91
C LYS A 213 -2.47 -7.79 1.14
N VAL A 214 -3.50 -7.20 0.58
CA VAL A 214 -3.88 -5.80 0.85
C VAL A 214 -5.05 -5.82 1.82
N MET A 215 -5.03 -4.93 2.80
CA MET A 215 -6.11 -4.74 3.76
C MET A 215 -6.70 -3.35 3.51
N THR A 216 -7.97 -3.30 3.10
CA THR A 216 -8.74 -2.09 2.76
C THR A 216 -10.00 -2.03 3.58
#